data_AF-A0A5J4TS54-F1
#
_entry.id   AF-A0A5J4TS54-F1
#
_cell.length_a   1.000
_cell.length_b   1.000
_cell.length_c   1.000
_cell.angle_alpha   90.00
_cell.angle_beta   90.00
_cell.angle_gamma   90.00
#
_symmetry.space_group_name_H-M   'P 1'
#
loop_
_entity.id
_entity.type
_entity.pdbx_description
1 polymer ?
#
loop_
_entity_poly.entity_id
_entity_poly.type
_entity_poly.pdbx_seq_one_letter_code
_entity_poly.pdbx_strand_id
1 'polypeptide(L)'
;TLPDPATLSKELIHVLESAVIEWAYQVKAVIVARISPKFASGQNPGPRAEVEFWQKKELNLQAIVDQLGSLPFRRVGMILEKLHNSYFDPYKQIYIDTASALTEANNNVKSIRKSQLVMLDYYTPYYLFGLMHLHFVLLSS
;
A
#
# COMPACT_ATOMS: atom_id res chain seq x y z
N THR A 1 -7.84 -16.79 29.59
CA THR A 1 -7.62 -15.52 30.31
C THR A 1 -6.20 -15.06 30.02
N LEU A 2 -5.98 -13.78 29.71
CA LEU A 2 -4.62 -13.24 29.57
C LEU A 2 -3.93 -13.25 30.95
N PRO A 3 -2.64 -13.58 31.04
CA PRO A 3 -1.90 -13.49 32.30
C PRO A 3 -1.95 -12.06 32.83
N ASP A 4 -1.97 -11.91 34.16
CA ASP A 4 -1.90 -10.60 34.79
C ASP A 4 -0.58 -9.93 34.40
N PRO A 5 -0.59 -8.74 33.76
CA PRO A 5 0.62 -8.05 33.35
C PRO A 5 1.62 -7.84 34.50
N ALA A 6 1.14 -7.72 35.74
CA ALA A 6 1.99 -7.59 36.93
C ALA A 6 2.83 -8.85 37.23
N THR A 7 2.50 -9.99 36.62
CA THR A 7 3.22 -11.27 36.77
C THR A 7 4.15 -11.61 35.60
N LEU A 8 4.22 -10.74 34.57
CA LEU A 8 5.09 -10.96 33.41
C LEU A 8 6.56 -10.71 33.77
N SER A 9 7.44 -11.63 33.36
CA SER A 9 8.89 -11.46 33.47
C SER A 9 9.38 -10.28 32.61
N LYS A 10 10.40 -9.55 33.08
CA LYS A 10 11.06 -8.49 32.30
C LYS A 10 11.55 -8.96 30.93
N GLU A 11 12.05 -10.20 30.84
CA GLU A 11 12.49 -10.82 29.58
C GLU A 11 11.36 -10.86 28.54
N LEU A 12 10.18 -11.31 28.93
CA LEU A 12 9.01 -11.34 28.06
C LEU A 12 8.59 -9.93 27.60
N ILE A 13 8.65 -8.93 28.48
CA ILE A 13 8.36 -7.55 28.11
C ILE A 13 9.35 -7.08 27.03
N HIS A 14 10.66 -7.33 27.20
CA HIS A 14 11.66 -6.97 26.19
C HIS A 14 11.45 -7.67 24.85
N VAL A 15 10.98 -8.91 24.84
CA VAL A 15 10.59 -9.62 23.61
C VAL A 15 9.44 -8.90 22.91
N LEU A 16 8.43 -8.44 23.65
CA LEU A 16 7.30 -7.70 23.09
C LEU A 16 7.74 -6.34 22.53
N GLU A 17 8.59 -5.60 23.24
CA GLU A 17 9.17 -4.33 22.77
C GLU A 17 9.95 -4.52 21.46
N SER A 18 10.78 -5.57 21.41
CA SER A 18 11.56 -5.93 20.22
C SER A 18 10.67 -6.28 19.03
N ALA A 19 9.58 -7.01 19.27
CA ALA A 19 8.62 -7.35 18.23
C ALA A 19 7.95 -6.09 17.64
N VAL A 20 7.58 -5.11 18.48
CA VAL A 20 7.01 -3.84 18.01
C VAL A 20 8.00 -3.08 17.13
N ILE A 21 9.27 -3.01 17.54
CA ILE A 21 10.33 -2.37 16.73
C ILE A 21 10.44 -3.06 15.36
N GLU A 22 10.51 -4.38 15.35
CA GLU A 22 10.65 -5.16 14.12
C GLU A 22 9.46 -4.97 13.17
N TRP A 23 8.24 -5.02 13.70
CA TRP A 23 7.03 -4.75 12.92
C TRP A 23 7.02 -3.35 12.31
N ALA A 24 7.44 -2.34 13.08
CA ALA A 24 7.56 -0.97 12.57
C ALA A 24 8.56 -0.88 11.41
N TYR A 25 9.71 -1.54 11.50
CA TYR A 25 10.69 -1.59 10.40
C TYR A 25 10.13 -2.27 9.15
N GLN A 26 9.50 -3.44 9.32
CA GLN A 26 8.95 -4.21 8.20
C GLN A 26 7.85 -3.44 7.46
N VAL A 27 6.93 -2.81 8.21
CA VAL A 27 5.85 -2.00 7.63
C VAL A 27 6.43 -0.78 6.92
N LYS A 28 7.38 -0.06 7.54
CA LYS A 28 8.02 1.10 6.91
C LYS A 28 8.70 0.74 5.59
N ALA A 29 9.34 -0.42 5.50
CA ALA A 29 9.96 -0.88 4.25
C ALA A 29 8.94 -1.03 3.10
N VAL A 30 7.73 -1.53 3.40
CA VAL A 30 6.64 -1.64 2.42
C VAL A 30 6.08 -0.26 2.05
N ILE A 31 5.94 0.65 3.03
CA ILE A 31 5.39 2.00 2.82
C ILE A 31 6.32 2.85 1.93
N VAL A 32 7.63 2.81 2.18
CA VAL A 32 8.63 3.66 1.50
C VAL A 32 8.77 3.33 0.01
N ALA A 33 8.42 2.10 -0.42
CA ALA A 33 8.46 1.72 -1.82
C ALA A 33 7.44 2.53 -2.66
N ARG A 34 7.90 3.57 -3.38
CA ARG A 34 7.02 4.50 -4.12
C ARG A 34 7.03 4.34 -5.65
N ILE A 35 7.99 3.60 -6.18
CA ILE A 35 8.18 3.42 -7.61
C ILE A 35 8.35 1.94 -7.93
N SER A 36 7.84 1.53 -9.09
CA SER A 36 8.06 0.18 -9.61
C SER A 36 9.57 -0.09 -9.69
N PRO A 37 10.06 -1.29 -9.29
CA PRO A 37 11.47 -1.65 -9.44
C PRO A 37 11.97 -1.47 -10.88
N LYS A 38 11.10 -1.64 -11.88
CA LYS A 38 11.42 -1.39 -13.29
C LYS A 38 11.74 0.09 -13.54
N PHE A 39 10.95 1.01 -12.99
CA PHE A 39 11.21 2.44 -13.05
C PHE A 39 12.52 2.80 -12.33
N ALA A 40 12.74 2.23 -11.15
CA ALA A 40 13.96 2.44 -10.37
C ALA A 40 15.22 1.96 -11.11
N SER A 41 15.10 0.97 -11.98
CA SER A 41 16.19 0.47 -12.83
C SER A 41 16.43 1.28 -14.12
N GLY A 42 15.81 2.47 -14.27
CA GLY A 42 15.97 3.33 -15.44
C GLY A 42 15.15 2.89 -16.66
N GLN A 43 14.29 1.88 -16.53
CA GLN A 43 13.30 1.56 -17.56
C GLN A 43 12.16 2.57 -17.48
N ASN A 44 11.44 2.79 -18.59
CA ASN A 44 10.21 3.58 -18.60
C ASN A 44 8.99 2.64 -18.61
N PRO A 45 8.58 2.07 -17.46
CA PRO A 45 7.40 1.25 -17.38
C PRO A 45 6.17 2.09 -17.75
N GLY A 46 5.46 1.69 -18.79
CA GLY A 46 4.22 2.35 -19.17
C GLY A 46 3.14 2.25 -18.08
N PRO A 47 2.03 2.99 -18.23
CA PRO A 47 0.98 3.14 -17.22
C PRO A 47 0.43 1.82 -16.65
N ARG A 48 0.39 0.76 -17.47
CA ARG A 48 0.00 -0.58 -17.04
C ARG A 48 0.89 -1.13 -15.92
N ALA A 49 2.20 -0.98 -16.05
CA ALA A 49 3.16 -1.47 -15.07
C ALA A 49 3.14 -0.65 -13.76
N GLU A 50 2.77 0.63 -13.82
CA GLU A 50 2.51 1.43 -12.62
C GLU A 50 1.23 0.97 -11.90
N VAL A 51 0.15 0.68 -12.63
CA VAL A 51 -1.08 0.13 -12.05
C VAL A 51 -0.81 -1.22 -11.38
N GLU A 52 -0.10 -2.13 -12.05
CA GLU A 52 0.27 -3.44 -11.48
C GLU A 52 1.11 -3.29 -10.21
N PHE A 53 2.04 -2.31 -10.16
CA PHE A 53 2.81 -2.02 -8.95
C PHE A 53 1.92 -1.58 -7.78
N TRP A 54 1.05 -0.60 -8.00
CA TRP A 54 0.19 -0.08 -6.93
C TRP A 54 -0.85 -1.10 -6.47
N GLN A 55 -1.39 -1.92 -7.37
CA GLN A 55 -2.29 -3.03 -7.00
C GLN A 55 -1.56 -4.09 -6.17
N LYS A 56 -0.31 -4.46 -6.52
CA LYS A 56 0.48 -5.38 -5.70
C LYS A 56 0.77 -4.79 -4.32
N LYS A 57 1.09 -3.49 -4.26
CA LYS A 57 1.31 -2.78 -3.00
C LYS A 57 0.05 -2.73 -2.14
N GLU A 58 -1.11 -2.48 -2.75
CA GLU A 58 -2.42 -2.53 -2.09
C GLU A 58 -2.67 -3.91 -1.46
N LEU A 59 -2.50 -5.00 -2.22
CA LEU A 59 -2.67 -6.37 -1.71
C LEU A 59 -1.73 -6.67 -0.53
N ASN A 60 -0.46 -6.26 -0.64
CA ASN A 60 0.50 -6.43 0.45
C ASN A 60 0.09 -5.66 1.71
N LEU A 61 -0.34 -4.39 1.56
CA LEU A 61 -0.78 -3.56 2.68
C LEU A 61 -2.07 -4.08 3.30
N GLN A 62 -3.01 -4.61 2.51
CA GLN A 62 -4.22 -5.24 3.02
C GLN A 62 -3.88 -6.48 3.85
N ALA A 63 -2.98 -7.34 3.37
CA ALA A 63 -2.53 -8.51 4.12
C ALA A 63 -1.85 -8.12 5.46
N ILE A 64 -1.10 -7.01 5.48
CA ILE A 64 -0.56 -6.46 6.73
C ILE A 64 -1.69 -6.01 7.65
N VAL A 65 -2.66 -5.22 7.17
CA VAL A 65 -3.83 -4.80 7.97
C VAL A 65 -4.53 -6.01 8.62
N ASP A 66 -4.73 -7.09 7.87
CA ASP A 66 -5.35 -8.31 8.36
C ASP A 66 -4.50 -8.97 9.47
N GLN A 67 -3.17 -9.02 9.30
CA GLN A 67 -2.23 -9.52 10.32
C GLN A 67 -2.23 -8.65 11.58
N LEU A 68 -2.23 -7.33 11.44
CA LEU A 68 -2.38 -6.41 12.57
C LEU A 68 -3.74 -6.61 13.25
N GLY A 69 -4.77 -7.02 12.50
CA GLY A 69 -6.08 -7.40 13.03
C GLY A 69 -6.09 -8.69 13.85
N SER A 70 -5.03 -9.50 13.79
CA SER A 70 -4.97 -10.83 14.42
C SER A 70 -4.95 -10.77 15.96
N LEU A 71 -5.43 -11.85 16.59
CA LEU A 71 -5.43 -11.98 18.04
C LEU A 71 -4.03 -11.85 18.66
N PRO A 72 -2.95 -12.48 18.14
CA PRO A 72 -1.61 -12.32 18.70
C PRO A 72 -1.15 -10.86 18.73
N PHE A 73 -1.32 -10.13 17.62
CA PHE A 73 -0.93 -8.73 17.54
C PHE A 73 -1.71 -7.87 18.55
N ARG A 74 -3.04 -8.04 18.60
CA ARG A 74 -3.89 -7.33 19.58
C ARG A 74 -3.53 -7.62 21.04
N ARG A 75 -3.14 -8.86 21.35
CA ARG A 75 -2.71 -9.24 22.72
C ARG A 75 -1.45 -8.49 23.14
N VAL A 76 -0.50 -8.27 22.23
CA VAL A 76 0.68 -7.45 22.51
C VAL A 76 0.26 -6.02 22.85
N GLY A 77 -0.62 -5.42 22.06
CA GLY A 77 -1.17 -4.08 22.34
C GLY A 77 -1.83 -3.99 23.72
N MET A 78 -2.69 -4.95 24.07
CA MET A 78 -3.36 -4.99 25.38
C MET A 78 -2.39 -5.10 26.55
N ILE A 79 -1.30 -5.86 26.40
CA ILE A 79 -0.28 -6.01 27.44
C ILE A 79 0.49 -4.69 27.61
N LEU A 80 0.96 -4.10 26.51
CA LEU A 80 1.71 -2.84 26.53
C LEU A 80 0.87 -1.68 27.09
N GLU A 81 -0.41 -1.62 26.74
CA GLU A 81 -1.36 -0.63 27.26
C GLU A 81 -1.53 -0.74 28.78
N LYS A 82 -1.79 -1.96 29.28
CA LYS A 82 -1.96 -2.20 30.73
C LYS A 82 -0.71 -1.89 31.55
N LEU A 83 0.47 -2.10 30.96
CA LEU A 83 1.75 -1.80 31.60
C LEU A 83 2.14 -0.33 31.48
N HIS A 84 1.36 0.50 30.78
CA HIS A 84 1.76 1.86 30.39
C HIS A 84 3.15 1.91 29.74
N ASN A 85 3.45 0.91 28.92
CA ASN A 85 4.76 0.74 28.30
C ASN A 85 4.95 1.76 27.18
N SER A 86 6.15 2.33 27.06
CA SER A 86 6.50 3.35 26.06
C SER A 86 6.36 2.87 24.62
N TYR A 87 6.42 1.56 24.36
CA TYR A 87 6.23 0.95 23.05
C TYR A 87 4.76 0.81 22.63
N PHE A 88 3.80 1.16 23.49
CA PHE A 88 2.38 1.18 23.09
C PHE A 88 2.08 2.24 22.02
N ASP A 89 2.74 3.40 22.07
CA ASP A 89 2.57 4.44 21.06
C ASP A 89 3.13 4.02 19.69
N PRO A 90 4.39 3.53 19.57
CA PRO A 90 4.90 2.91 18.35
C PRO A 90 4.00 1.78 17.82
N TYR A 91 3.48 0.92 18.70
CA TYR A 91 2.54 -0.14 18.32
C TYR A 91 1.30 0.41 17.60
N LYS A 92 0.69 1.49 18.13
CA LYS A 92 -0.45 2.14 17.48
C LYS A 92 -0.06 2.78 16.15
N GLN A 93 1.13 3.37 16.08
CA GLN A 93 1.60 4.06 14.88
C GLN A 93 1.69 3.11 13.67
N ILE A 94 2.02 1.84 13.89
CA ILE A 94 2.05 0.81 12.84
C ILE A 94 0.69 0.72 12.10
N TYR A 95 -0.42 0.75 12.83
CA TYR A 95 -1.75 0.73 12.20
C TYR A 95 -2.02 1.99 11.39
N ILE A 96 -1.73 3.16 11.97
CA ILE A 96 -2.00 4.46 11.36
C ILE A 96 -1.23 4.57 10.04
N ASP A 97 0.05 4.23 10.06
CA ASP A 97 0.92 4.29 8.89
C ASP A 97 0.46 3.30 7.81
N THR A 98 0.09 2.07 8.19
CA THR A 98 -0.39 1.06 7.24
C THR A 98 -1.70 1.48 6.59
N ALA A 99 -2.67 1.97 7.37
CA ALA A 99 -3.97 2.41 6.85
C ALA A 99 -3.85 3.64 5.93
N SER A 100 -2.98 4.58 6.29
CA SER A 100 -2.66 5.75 5.45
C SER A 100 -2.04 5.31 4.12
N ALA A 101 -1.05 4.41 4.16
CA ALA A 101 -0.41 3.89 2.96
C ALA A 101 -1.35 3.09 2.05
N LEU A 102 -2.29 2.34 2.62
CA LEU A 102 -3.32 1.61 1.86
C LEU A 102 -4.26 2.58 1.13
N THR A 103 -4.62 3.68 1.79
CA THR A 103 -5.43 4.74 1.19
C THR A 103 -4.67 5.43 0.05
N GLU A 104 -3.37 5.72 0.24
CA GLU A 104 -2.50 6.27 -0.80
C GLU A 104 -2.43 5.34 -2.02
N ALA A 105 -2.19 4.04 -1.81
CA ALA A 105 -2.10 3.05 -2.89
C ALA A 105 -3.40 3.00 -3.73
N ASN A 106 -4.55 2.96 -3.06
CA ASN A 106 -5.86 2.99 -3.71
C ASN A 106 -6.10 4.27 -4.54
N ASN A 107 -5.72 5.42 -3.99
CA ASN A 107 -5.86 6.70 -4.68
C ASN A 107 -4.96 6.78 -5.92
N ASN A 108 -3.75 6.23 -5.85
CA ASN A 108 -2.83 6.20 -6.98
C ASN A 108 -3.36 5.35 -8.14
N VAL A 109 -3.91 4.15 -7.87
CA VAL A 109 -4.55 3.32 -8.90
C VAL A 109 -5.67 4.08 -9.60
N LYS A 110 -6.54 4.77 -8.83
CA LYS A 110 -7.64 5.57 -9.39
C LYS A 110 -7.12 6.73 -10.26
N SER A 111 -6.12 7.46 -9.78
CA SER A 111 -5.52 8.59 -10.49
C SER A 111 -4.92 8.18 -11.83
N ILE A 112 -4.11 7.11 -11.85
CA ILE A 112 -3.47 6.61 -13.08
C ILE A 112 -4.52 6.19 -14.11
N ARG A 113 -5.55 5.43 -13.69
CA ARG A 113 -6.66 5.01 -14.58
C ARG A 113 -7.41 6.20 -15.17
N LYS A 114 -7.68 7.24 -14.36
CA LYS A 114 -8.34 8.45 -14.84
C LYS A 114 -7.50 9.17 -15.89
N SER A 115 -6.19 9.31 -15.67
CA SER A 115 -5.30 9.92 -16.66
C SER A 115 -5.23 9.12 -17.96
N GLN A 116 -5.27 7.78 -17.90
CA GLN A 116 -5.36 6.93 -19.10
C GLN A 116 -6.67 7.16 -19.88
N LEU A 117 -7.79 7.29 -19.18
CA LEU A 117 -9.09 7.55 -19.81
C LEU A 117 -9.11 8.92 -20.50
N VAL A 118 -8.61 9.97 -19.84
CA VAL A 118 -8.53 11.32 -20.43
C VAL A 118 -7.64 11.34 -21.68
N MET A 119 -6.51 10.61 -21.65
CA MET A 119 -5.67 10.46 -22.84
C MET A 119 -6.44 9.78 -23.98
N LEU A 120 -7.13 8.66 -23.70
CA LEU A 120 -7.95 7.99 -24.71
C LEU A 120 -9.04 8.91 -25.28
N ASP A 121 -9.76 9.64 -24.44
CA ASP A 121 -10.81 10.58 -24.88
C ASP A 121 -10.24 11.72 -25.76
N TYR A 122 -9.01 12.16 -25.48
CA TYR A 122 -8.34 13.17 -26.30
C TYR A 122 -7.91 12.61 -27.66
N TYR A 123 -7.32 11.42 -27.71
CA TYR A 123 -6.76 10.87 -28.96
C TYR A 123 -7.79 10.16 -29.85
N THR A 124 -8.85 9.58 -29.28
CA THR A 124 -9.86 8.81 -30.03
C THR A 124 -10.53 9.60 -31.17
N PRO A 125 -10.93 10.87 -30.99
CA PRO A 125 -11.47 11.69 -32.07
C PRO A 125 -10.48 11.87 -33.22
N TYR A 126 -9.18 12.03 -32.96
CA TYR A 126 -8.17 12.21 -34.00
C TYR A 126 -7.96 10.94 -34.83
N TYR A 127 -7.94 9.77 -34.19
CA TYR A 127 -7.85 8.48 -34.90
C TYR A 127 -9.12 8.19 -35.70
N LEU A 128 -10.31 8.48 -35.14
CA LEU A 128 -11.58 8.34 -35.86
C LEU A 128 -11.68 9.31 -37.03
N PHE A 129 -11.26 10.57 -36.87
CA PHE A 129 -11.20 11.53 -37.98
C PHE A 129 -10.26 11.07 -39.09
N GLY A 130 -9.08 10.54 -38.75
CA GLY A 130 -8.13 9.99 -39.72
C GLY A 130 -8.70 8.81 -40.50
N LEU A 131 -9.39 7.88 -39.82
CA LEU A 131 -10.05 6.74 -40.46
C LEU A 131 -11.26 7.15 -41.31
N MET A 132 -12.05 8.14 -40.86
CA MET A 132 -13.15 8.69 -41.65
C MET A 132 -12.66 9.43 -42.90
N HIS A 133 -11.55 10.17 -42.81
CA HIS A 133 -10.93 10.80 -43.97
C HIS A 133 -10.43 9.77 -44.99
N LEU A 134 -9.78 8.70 -44.52
CA LEU A 134 -9.28 7.64 -45.39
C LEU A 134 -10.42 6.90 -46.08
N HIS A 135 -11.51 6.62 -45.37
CA HIS A 135 -12.70 5.97 -45.93
C HIS A 135 -13.42 6.86 -46.96
N PHE A 136 -13.46 8.18 -46.75
CA PHE A 136 -14.02 9.13 -47.72
C PHE A 136 -13.19 9.21 -49.00
N VAL A 137 -11.86 9.23 -48.90
CA VAL A 137 -10.94 9.23 -50.06
C VAL A 137 -11.04 7.92 -50.86
N LEU A 138 -11.17 6.78 -50.17
CA LEU A 138 -11.30 5.46 -50.83
C LEU A 138 -12.66 5.22 -51.49
N LEU A 139 -13.75 5.82 -50.97
CA LEU A 139 -15.09 5.72 -51.57
C LEU A 139 -15.35 6.74 -52.69
N SER A 140 -14.48 7.75 -52.84
CA SER A 140 -14.54 8.75 -53.89
C SER A 140 -13.60 8.46 -55.07
N SER A 141 -12.95 7.29 -55.07
CA SER A 141 -12.09 6.75 -56.14
C SER A 141 -12.77 5.56 -56.81
#